data_AF-A0A7W1Z8U3-F1
#
_entry.id   AF-A0A7W1Z8U3-F1
#
_cell.length_a   1.000
_cell.length_b   1.000
_cell.length_c   1.000
_cell.angle_alpha   90.00
_cell.angle_beta   90.00
_cell.angle_gamma   90.00
#
_symmetry.space_group_name_H-M   'P 1'
#
loop_
_entity.id
_entity.type
_entity.pdbx_description
1 polymer ?
#
loop_
_entity_poly.entity_id
_entity_poly.type
_entity_poly.pdbx_seq_one_letter_code
_entity_poly.pdbx_strand_id
1 'polypeptide(L)'
;MTPALLAFGLALTVVAGCGDDGARLPPRSVSVRASGCSLADELATGLVVGDGLVLTVAHVLRRTSAVSVDGVPGKVVAIDHRIDAALIAVEVPGPAVRFADEPATGPATVAGRPAVVSNIVDAAIEEPRDDTTYRRRALVLAAGVGRGDSGAPVVGPDGALLGMVFAASTAIDSRAYAVTADELRPFVGSAGVGQPPTTGC
;
A
#
# COMPACT_ATOMS: atom_id res chain seq x y z
N MET A 1 -64.14 14.97 -45.45
CA MET A 1 -64.01 13.90 -44.45
C MET A 1 -62.62 13.29 -44.62
N THR A 2 -61.70 13.67 -43.75
CA THR A 2 -60.26 13.32 -43.76
C THR A 2 -60.04 11.97 -43.06
N PRO A 3 -59.20 11.04 -43.58
CA PRO A 3 -58.82 9.87 -42.81
C PRO A 3 -57.65 10.19 -41.88
N ALA A 4 -57.78 9.84 -40.61
CA ALA A 4 -56.71 9.92 -39.62
C ALA A 4 -55.74 8.74 -39.81
N LEU A 5 -54.47 9.02 -40.11
CA LEU A 5 -53.38 8.04 -40.01
C LEU A 5 -52.98 7.89 -38.53
N LEU A 6 -53.16 6.69 -37.99
CA LEU A 6 -52.59 6.25 -36.71
C LEU A 6 -51.15 5.78 -36.96
N ALA A 7 -50.17 6.59 -36.54
CA ALA A 7 -48.77 6.19 -36.50
C ALA A 7 -48.48 5.49 -35.16
N PHE A 8 -48.20 4.19 -35.22
CA PHE A 8 -47.63 3.45 -34.08
C PHE A 8 -46.13 3.77 -33.99
N GLY A 9 -45.77 4.64 -33.03
CA GLY A 9 -44.38 4.89 -32.68
C GLY A 9 -43.80 3.69 -31.92
N LEU A 10 -42.90 2.96 -32.56
CA LEU A 10 -42.08 1.94 -31.92
C LEU A 10 -41.01 2.64 -31.07
N ALA A 11 -41.26 2.79 -29.77
CA ALA A 11 -40.25 3.26 -28.83
C ALA A 11 -39.22 2.13 -28.59
N LEU A 12 -38.09 2.17 -29.29
CA LEU A 12 -36.92 1.39 -28.92
C LEU A 12 -36.32 2.03 -27.65
N THR A 13 -36.63 1.44 -26.50
CA THR A 13 -35.92 1.71 -25.25
C THR A 13 -34.49 1.20 -25.40
N VAL A 14 -33.53 2.12 -25.56
CA VAL A 14 -32.11 1.82 -25.38
C VAL A 14 -31.92 1.56 -23.89
N VAL A 15 -31.90 0.29 -23.50
CA VAL A 15 -31.36 -0.10 -22.19
C VAL A 15 -29.86 0.12 -22.29
N ALA A 16 -29.40 1.26 -21.78
CA ALA A 16 -27.99 1.43 -21.47
C ALA A 16 -27.66 0.39 -20.40
N GLY A 17 -27.11 -0.76 -20.82
CA GLY A 17 -26.48 -1.67 -19.90
C GLY A 17 -25.33 -0.90 -19.26
N CYS A 18 -25.43 -0.64 -17.96
CA CYS A 18 -24.25 -0.39 -17.16
C CYS A 18 -23.43 -1.68 -17.27
N GLY A 19 -22.43 -1.68 -18.14
CA GLY A 19 -21.35 -2.64 -18.00
C GLY A 19 -20.81 -2.43 -16.59
N ASP A 20 -20.82 -3.48 -15.77
CA ASP A 20 -19.92 -3.57 -14.64
C ASP A 20 -18.49 -3.61 -15.21
N ASP A 21 -18.02 -2.49 -15.74
CA ASP A 21 -16.61 -2.19 -15.81
C ASP A 21 -16.19 -2.15 -14.35
N GLY A 22 -15.77 -3.30 -13.82
CA GLY A 22 -15.43 -3.51 -12.42
C GLY A 22 -14.33 -2.56 -11.98
N ALA A 23 -14.71 -1.30 -11.76
CA ALA A 23 -13.89 -0.19 -11.33
C ALA A 23 -13.52 -0.51 -9.90
N ARG A 24 -12.48 -1.34 -9.75
CA ARG A 24 -11.95 -1.73 -8.47
C ARG A 24 -11.47 -0.46 -7.81
N LEU A 25 -12.05 -0.19 -6.64
CA LEU A 25 -11.70 0.97 -5.85
C LEU A 25 -10.18 0.98 -5.60
N PRO A 26 -9.54 2.16 -5.63
CA PRO A 26 -8.14 2.24 -5.29
C PRO A 26 -7.91 1.70 -3.87
N PRO A 27 -6.72 1.14 -3.60
CA PRO A 27 -6.37 0.68 -2.27
C PRO A 27 -6.61 1.75 -1.19
N ARG A 28 -7.13 1.35 -0.03
CA ARG A 28 -7.37 2.28 1.10
C ARG A 28 -6.09 2.47 1.90
N SER A 29 -5.53 3.68 1.85
CA SER A 29 -4.49 4.11 2.78
C SER A 29 -5.07 4.50 4.14
N VAL A 30 -4.31 4.24 5.20
CA VAL A 30 -4.65 4.55 6.60
C VAL A 30 -3.45 5.16 7.30
N SER A 31 -3.69 5.92 8.37
CA SER A 31 -2.62 6.41 9.25
C SER A 31 -2.18 5.32 10.22
N VAL A 32 -0.88 5.12 10.39
CA VAL A 32 -0.31 4.22 11.39
C VAL A 32 0.51 5.05 12.37
N ARG A 33 0.25 4.84 13.66
CA ARG A 33 0.98 5.48 14.76
C ARG A 33 1.52 4.41 15.68
N ALA A 34 2.84 4.43 15.89
CA ALA A 34 3.56 3.57 16.81
C ALA A 34 4.09 4.41 17.98
N SER A 35 3.85 3.95 19.21
CA SER A 35 4.19 4.70 20.42
C SER A 35 4.82 3.80 21.50
N GLY A 36 5.31 4.45 22.56
CA GLY A 36 5.59 3.83 23.85
C GLY A 36 7.04 3.56 24.24
N CYS A 37 8.01 3.61 23.30
CA CYS A 37 9.44 3.48 23.64
C CYS A 37 10.26 4.78 23.41
N SER A 38 9.63 5.85 22.95
CA SER A 38 10.22 7.17 22.73
C SER A 38 9.28 8.29 23.19
N LEU A 39 9.82 9.49 23.38
CA LEU A 39 9.03 10.68 23.77
C LEU A 39 8.06 11.14 22.66
N ALA A 40 8.39 10.82 21.41
CA ALA A 40 7.54 11.12 20.25
C ALA A 40 7.07 9.83 19.60
N ASP A 41 5.84 9.86 19.12
CA ASP A 41 5.28 8.79 18.30
C ASP A 41 5.93 8.76 16.92
N GLU A 42 6.10 7.56 16.37
CA GLU A 42 6.49 7.38 14.98
C GLU A 42 5.24 7.25 14.10
N LEU A 43 5.27 7.90 12.95
CA LEU A 43 4.16 7.95 12.00
C LEU A 43 4.54 7.24 10.71
N ALA A 44 3.60 6.45 10.21
CA ALA A 44 3.67 5.78 8.92
C ALA A 44 2.31 5.84 8.23
N THR A 45 2.33 5.52 6.94
CA THR A 45 1.14 5.14 6.18
C THR A 45 1.00 3.62 6.23
N GLY A 46 -0.23 3.16 6.32
CA GLY A 46 -0.60 1.76 6.14
C GLY A 46 -1.50 1.60 4.93
N LEU A 47 -1.61 0.37 4.47
CA LEU A 47 -2.48 -0.05 3.38
C LEU A 47 -3.39 -1.18 3.87
N VAL A 48 -4.70 -1.02 3.77
CA VAL A 48 -5.63 -2.13 4.01
C VAL A 48 -5.43 -3.17 2.91
N VAL A 49 -5.11 -4.41 3.28
CA VAL A 49 -4.84 -5.50 2.34
C VAL A 49 -5.96 -6.54 2.28
N GLY A 50 -6.96 -6.44 3.15
CA GLY A 50 -8.05 -7.41 3.32
C GLY A 50 -7.97 -8.13 4.67
N ASP A 51 -9.00 -8.90 5.01
CA ASP A 51 -9.03 -9.81 6.17
C ASP A 51 -8.66 -9.17 7.54
N GLY A 52 -9.00 -7.89 7.71
CA GLY A 52 -8.66 -7.14 8.94
C GLY A 52 -7.16 -6.89 9.11
N LEU A 53 -6.41 -6.89 8.01
CA LEU A 53 -4.97 -6.67 7.98
C LEU A 53 -4.62 -5.33 7.32
N VAL A 54 -3.62 -4.67 7.90
CA VAL A 54 -2.97 -3.48 7.37
C VAL A 54 -1.49 -3.76 7.18
N LEU A 55 -1.02 -3.57 5.96
CA LEU A 55 0.39 -3.62 5.58
C LEU A 55 1.03 -2.25 5.84
N THR A 56 2.21 -2.23 6.45
CA THR A 56 3.01 -1.01 6.66
C THR A 56 4.50 -1.36 6.73
N VAL A 57 5.35 -0.38 7.04
CA VAL A 57 6.79 -0.57 7.19
C VAL A 57 7.17 -1.16 8.55
N ALA A 58 8.18 -2.04 8.57
CA ALA A 58 8.64 -2.67 9.80
C ALA A 58 9.45 -1.73 10.70
N HIS A 59 10.28 -0.85 10.12
CA HIS A 59 11.21 -0.02 10.89
C HIS A 59 10.52 0.93 11.86
N VAL A 60 9.29 1.38 11.56
CA VAL A 60 8.47 2.20 12.46
C VAL A 60 7.97 1.41 13.68
N LEU A 61 7.89 0.07 13.57
CA LEU A 61 7.35 -0.80 14.62
C LEU A 61 8.43 -1.48 15.47
N ARG A 62 9.72 -1.36 15.13
CA ARG A 62 10.83 -2.09 15.79
C ARG A 62 10.98 -1.83 17.29
N ARG A 63 10.40 -0.75 17.83
CA ARG A 63 10.42 -0.41 19.27
C ARG A 63 9.12 0.25 19.68
N THR A 64 8.03 -0.50 19.55
CA THR A 64 6.71 -0.01 19.94
C THR A 64 6.11 -0.95 20.98
N SER A 65 5.43 -0.37 21.97
CA SER A 65 4.60 -1.13 22.90
C SER A 65 3.12 -1.02 22.56
N ALA A 66 2.72 -0.04 21.71
CA ALA A 66 1.36 0.14 21.24
C ALA A 66 1.32 0.67 19.81
N VAL A 67 0.45 0.10 18.99
CA VAL A 67 0.19 0.57 17.62
C VAL A 67 -1.29 0.89 17.45
N SER A 68 -1.58 1.96 16.72
CA SER A 68 -2.93 2.31 16.30
C SER A 68 -2.99 2.60 14.80
N VAL A 69 -4.12 2.25 14.20
CA VAL A 69 -4.44 2.49 12.79
C VAL A 69 -5.70 3.34 12.72
N ASP A 70 -5.60 4.55 12.15
CA ASP A 70 -6.68 5.55 12.19
C ASP A 70 -7.27 5.76 13.60
N GLY A 71 -6.41 5.66 14.62
CA GLY A 71 -6.79 5.75 16.03
C GLY A 71 -7.39 4.48 16.64
N VAL A 72 -7.62 3.43 15.86
CA VAL A 72 -8.07 2.12 16.33
C VAL A 72 -6.86 1.31 16.80
N PRO A 73 -6.85 0.79 18.05
CA PRO A 73 -5.78 -0.10 18.51
C PRO A 73 -5.61 -1.33 17.61
N GLY A 74 -4.38 -1.65 17.24
CA GLY A 74 -4.05 -2.81 16.42
C GLY A 74 -3.03 -3.71 17.11
N LYS A 75 -2.82 -4.90 16.54
CA LYS A 75 -1.79 -5.85 16.98
C LYS A 75 -0.84 -6.16 15.84
N VAL A 76 0.47 -6.02 16.07
CA VAL A 76 1.47 -6.47 15.10
C VAL A 76 1.45 -8.01 15.06
N VAL A 77 1.22 -8.58 13.89
CA VAL A 77 1.06 -10.04 13.70
C VAL A 77 2.16 -10.66 12.84
N ALA A 78 2.86 -9.87 12.02
CA ALA A 78 4.02 -10.33 11.26
C ALA A 78 4.99 -9.19 11.01
N ILE A 79 6.28 -9.49 10.96
CA ILE A 79 7.35 -8.58 10.56
C ILE A 79 8.33 -9.34 9.67
N ASP A 80 8.69 -8.75 8.53
CA ASP A 80 9.85 -9.14 7.72
C ASP A 80 10.80 -7.95 7.58
N HIS A 81 11.93 -8.03 8.29
CA HIS A 81 12.97 -7.01 8.29
C HIS A 81 13.72 -6.92 6.95
N ARG A 82 13.77 -8.01 6.17
CA ARG A 82 14.47 -8.04 4.89
C ARG A 82 13.81 -7.12 3.88
N ILE A 83 12.48 -7.15 3.82
CA ILE A 83 11.68 -6.29 2.92
C ILE A 83 11.14 -5.03 3.61
N ASP A 84 11.41 -4.89 4.92
CA ASP A 84 10.91 -3.81 5.78
C ASP A 84 9.39 -3.70 5.76
N ALA A 85 8.71 -4.83 5.88
CA ALA A 85 7.26 -4.92 5.89
C ALA A 85 6.74 -5.49 7.21
N ALA A 86 5.58 -5.01 7.64
CA ALA A 86 4.87 -5.51 8.80
C ALA A 86 3.37 -5.57 8.54
N LEU A 87 2.70 -6.51 9.22
CA LEU A 87 1.26 -6.64 9.23
C LEU A 87 0.70 -6.30 10.61
N ILE A 88 -0.35 -5.49 10.61
CA ILE A 88 -1.13 -5.13 11.79
C ILE A 88 -2.53 -5.72 11.61
N ALA A 89 -2.97 -6.55 12.56
CA ALA A 89 -4.35 -6.96 12.67
C ALA A 89 -5.15 -5.85 13.37
N VAL A 90 -6.18 -5.34 12.69
CA VAL A 90 -7.03 -4.24 13.17
C VAL A 90 -8.35 -4.20 12.40
N GLU A 91 -9.45 -3.89 13.10
CA GLU A 91 -10.79 -3.79 12.51
C GLU A 91 -11.00 -2.43 11.82
N VAL A 92 -10.48 -2.30 10.60
CA VAL A 92 -10.74 -1.14 9.73
C VAL A 92 -11.31 -1.59 8.37
N PRO A 93 -12.33 -0.91 7.83
CA PRO A 93 -12.95 -1.32 6.57
C PRO A 93 -12.07 -1.04 5.35
N GLY A 94 -12.12 -1.83 4.30
CA GLY A 94 -11.44 -1.49 3.05
C GLY A 94 -11.45 -2.64 2.06
N PRO A 95 -11.29 -2.35 0.76
CA PRO A 95 -11.21 -3.41 -0.23
C PRO A 95 -9.91 -4.20 -0.04
N ALA A 96 -9.95 -5.49 -0.37
CA ALA A 96 -8.72 -6.27 -0.55
C ALA A 96 -7.88 -5.65 -1.68
N VAL A 97 -6.57 -5.59 -1.47
CA VAL A 97 -5.67 -5.01 -2.47
C VAL A 97 -5.40 -6.00 -3.60
N ARG A 98 -5.28 -5.50 -4.83
CA ARG A 98 -4.75 -6.26 -5.95
C ARG A 98 -3.26 -5.96 -6.12
N PHE A 99 -2.41 -6.94 -5.88
CA PHE A 99 -0.99 -6.85 -6.19
C PHE A 99 -0.77 -6.91 -7.70
N ALA A 100 0.19 -6.14 -8.21
CA ALA A 100 0.72 -6.36 -9.55
C ALA A 100 1.44 -7.71 -9.61
N ASP A 101 1.36 -8.38 -10.76
CA ASP A 101 1.98 -9.69 -10.94
C ASP A 101 3.50 -9.60 -11.06
N GLU A 102 3.98 -8.55 -11.72
CA GLU A 102 5.39 -8.28 -11.96
C GLU A 102 5.72 -6.79 -11.69
N PRO A 103 6.95 -6.48 -11.25
CA PRO A 103 7.43 -5.10 -11.18
C PRO A 103 7.36 -4.41 -12.54
N ALA A 104 6.86 -3.18 -12.56
CA ALA A 104 6.74 -2.39 -13.78
C ALA A 104 7.21 -0.94 -13.56
N THR A 105 7.82 -0.35 -14.59
CA THR A 105 8.12 1.09 -14.65
C THR A 105 6.96 1.85 -15.28
N GLY A 106 6.94 3.17 -15.11
CA GLY A 106 5.93 4.05 -15.72
C GLY A 106 5.14 4.90 -14.71
N PRO A 107 4.02 5.49 -15.14
CA PRO A 107 3.20 6.35 -14.29
C PRO A 107 2.64 5.60 -13.08
N ALA A 108 2.60 6.27 -11.94
CA ALA A 108 2.07 5.71 -10.70
C ALA A 108 1.52 6.83 -9.80
N THR A 109 0.97 6.44 -8.65
CA THR A 109 0.69 7.36 -7.55
C THR A 109 1.32 6.86 -6.25
N VAL A 110 1.73 7.78 -5.38
CA VAL A 110 2.21 7.51 -4.02
C VAL A 110 1.30 8.26 -3.06
N ALA A 111 0.60 7.54 -2.18
CA ALA A 111 -0.41 8.15 -1.29
C ALA A 111 -1.41 9.07 -2.04
N GLY A 112 -1.82 8.67 -3.26
CA GLY A 112 -2.74 9.43 -4.10
C GLY A 112 -2.11 10.63 -4.85
N ARG A 113 -0.82 10.89 -4.67
CA ARG A 113 -0.08 11.95 -5.39
C ARG A 113 0.61 11.39 -6.63
N PRO A 114 0.66 12.12 -7.76
CA PRO A 114 1.36 11.65 -8.96
C PRO A 114 2.83 11.31 -8.69
N ALA A 115 3.29 10.21 -9.31
CA ALA A 115 4.66 9.72 -9.24
C ALA A 115 5.03 8.99 -10.54
N VAL A 116 6.32 8.69 -10.70
CA VAL A 116 6.80 7.80 -11.78
C VAL A 116 7.72 6.74 -11.19
N VAL A 117 7.48 5.48 -11.51
CA VAL A 117 8.45 4.41 -11.31
C VAL A 117 9.49 4.52 -12.43
N SER A 118 10.67 5.03 -12.08
CA SER A 118 11.74 5.33 -13.03
C SER A 118 12.66 4.15 -13.32
N ASN A 119 12.82 3.24 -12.37
CA ASN A 119 13.67 2.07 -12.50
C ASN A 119 13.29 0.99 -11.49
N ILE A 120 13.80 -0.23 -11.69
CA ILE A 120 13.73 -1.35 -10.74
C ILE A 120 15.16 -1.79 -10.45
N VAL A 121 15.51 -1.94 -9.17
CA VAL A 121 16.87 -2.25 -8.73
C VAL A 121 16.85 -3.29 -7.61
N ASP A 122 17.94 -4.02 -7.44
CA ASP A 122 18.20 -4.74 -6.19
C ASP A 122 18.86 -3.76 -5.20
N ALA A 123 18.07 -3.24 -4.26
CA ALA A 123 18.54 -2.28 -3.28
C ALA A 123 19.27 -3.00 -2.14
N ALA A 124 20.45 -2.49 -1.78
CA ALA A 124 21.16 -2.85 -0.57
C ALA A 124 20.98 -1.74 0.46
N ILE A 125 20.32 -2.05 1.57
CA ILE A 125 20.05 -1.11 2.66
C ILE A 125 20.80 -1.60 3.89
N GLU A 126 21.75 -0.79 4.33
CA GLU A 126 22.39 -0.95 5.63
C GLU A 126 21.38 -0.52 6.70
N GLU A 127 20.98 -1.44 7.58
CA GLU A 127 20.16 -1.12 8.74
C GLU A 127 21.09 -0.66 9.86
N PRO A 128 21.05 0.62 10.28
CA PRO A 128 21.99 1.16 11.26
C PRO A 128 21.91 0.52 12.64
N ARG A 129 20.86 -0.26 12.91
CA ARG A 129 20.55 -0.80 14.25
C ARG A 129 20.97 -2.24 14.46
N ASP A 130 21.19 -3.02 13.40
CA ASP A 130 21.56 -4.43 13.51
C ASP A 130 22.80 -4.80 12.67
N ASP A 131 23.52 -3.80 12.14
CA ASP A 131 24.72 -3.93 11.30
C ASP A 131 24.53 -4.92 10.13
N THR A 132 23.28 -5.08 9.71
CA THR A 132 22.87 -6.04 8.68
C THR A 132 22.54 -5.27 7.42
N THR A 133 23.10 -5.73 6.30
CA THR A 133 22.70 -5.25 4.97
C THR A 133 21.56 -6.10 4.46
N TYR A 134 20.36 -5.52 4.38
CA TYR A 134 19.22 -6.17 3.75
C TYR A 134 19.23 -5.91 2.25
N ARG A 135 18.99 -6.97 1.48
CA ARG A 135 18.77 -6.87 0.03
C ARG A 135 17.32 -7.17 -0.30
N ARG A 136 16.73 -6.32 -1.13
CA ARG A 136 15.35 -6.47 -1.61
C ARG A 136 15.22 -5.86 -2.99
N ARG A 137 14.32 -6.41 -3.80
CA ARG A 137 13.93 -5.76 -5.05
C ARG A 137 13.14 -4.49 -4.73
N ALA A 138 13.50 -3.39 -5.39
CA ALA A 138 12.94 -2.07 -5.13
C ALA A 138 12.62 -1.30 -6.40
N LEU A 139 11.50 -0.58 -6.36
CA LEU A 139 11.14 0.47 -7.30
C LEU A 139 11.89 1.75 -6.96
N VAL A 140 12.50 2.39 -7.95
CA VAL A 140 13.04 3.75 -7.84
C VAL A 140 11.99 4.74 -8.31
N LEU A 141 11.51 5.58 -7.41
CA LEU A 141 10.44 6.53 -7.67
C LEU A 141 10.99 7.93 -7.94
N ALA A 142 10.44 8.60 -8.94
CA ALA A 142 10.47 10.05 -9.05
C ALA A 142 9.23 10.59 -8.31
N ALA A 143 9.39 10.83 -7.01
CA ALA A 143 8.36 11.32 -6.10
C ALA A 143 9.03 12.00 -4.90
N GLY A 144 8.48 13.15 -4.48
CA GLY A 144 8.83 13.74 -3.18
C GLY A 144 8.07 13.01 -2.08
N VAL A 145 8.78 12.39 -1.14
CA VAL A 145 8.20 11.72 0.03
C VAL A 145 8.75 12.36 1.30
N GLY A 146 7.91 12.44 2.33
CA GLY A 146 8.24 13.06 3.61
C GLY A 146 8.00 12.14 4.79
N ARG A 147 8.18 12.69 5.99
CA ARG A 147 7.85 11.99 7.25
C ARG A 147 6.38 11.55 7.22
N GLY A 148 6.12 10.27 7.47
CA GLY A 148 4.78 9.67 7.44
C GLY A 148 4.40 9.00 6.11
N ASP A 149 5.13 9.25 5.02
CA ASP A 149 4.92 8.54 3.74
C ASP A 149 5.53 7.12 3.74
N SER A 150 6.35 6.77 4.73
CA SER A 150 6.83 5.38 4.89
C SER A 150 5.63 4.45 5.04
N GLY A 151 5.58 3.40 4.21
CA GLY A 151 4.44 2.50 4.12
C GLY A 151 3.35 2.94 3.13
N ALA A 152 3.51 4.09 2.45
CA ALA A 152 2.56 4.53 1.44
C ALA A 152 2.52 3.55 0.24
N PRO A 153 1.33 3.22 -0.28
CA PRO A 153 1.21 2.38 -1.45
C PRO A 153 1.69 3.13 -2.70
N VAL A 154 2.41 2.41 -3.56
CA VAL A 154 2.69 2.80 -4.94
C VAL A 154 1.67 2.11 -5.83
N VAL A 155 0.81 2.88 -6.49
CA VAL A 155 -0.33 2.34 -7.25
C VAL A 155 -0.18 2.67 -8.73
N GLY A 156 -0.32 1.66 -9.58
CA GLY A 156 -0.28 1.80 -11.03
C GLY A 156 -1.57 2.38 -11.62
N PRO A 157 -1.59 2.72 -12.92
CA PRO A 157 -2.75 3.32 -13.58
C PRO A 157 -3.98 2.41 -13.61
N ASP A 158 -3.77 1.10 -13.50
CA ASP A 158 -4.78 0.06 -13.45
C ASP A 158 -5.30 -0.20 -12.02
N GLY A 159 -4.83 0.55 -11.03
CA GLY A 159 -5.17 0.38 -9.61
C GLY A 159 -4.43 -0.77 -8.91
N ALA A 160 -3.46 -1.42 -9.56
CA ALA A 160 -2.63 -2.43 -8.91
C ALA A 160 -1.66 -1.79 -7.91
N LEU A 161 -1.43 -2.46 -6.79
CA LEU A 161 -0.28 -2.16 -5.95
C LEU A 161 0.99 -2.61 -6.68
N LEU A 162 1.84 -1.64 -7.04
CA LEU A 162 3.17 -1.89 -7.60
C LEU A 162 4.21 -2.11 -6.49
N GLY A 163 4.00 -1.50 -5.32
CA GLY A 163 4.91 -1.60 -4.19
C GLY A 163 4.52 -0.74 -3.00
N MET A 164 5.40 -0.63 -2.02
CA MET A 164 5.21 0.17 -0.80
C MET A 164 6.48 0.96 -0.46
N VAL A 165 6.35 2.27 -0.24
CA VAL A 165 7.48 3.16 0.08
C VAL A 165 8.16 2.72 1.38
N PHE A 166 9.49 2.62 1.38
CA PHE A 166 10.27 2.31 2.59
C PHE A 166 11.40 3.31 2.86
N ALA A 167 11.86 4.05 1.85
CA ALA A 167 12.96 5.01 2.03
C ALA A 167 12.83 6.23 1.10
N ALA A 168 13.32 7.36 1.59
CA ALA A 168 13.63 8.54 0.80
C ALA A 168 15.12 8.57 0.47
N SER A 169 15.49 9.11 -0.69
CA SER A 169 16.89 9.38 -1.01
C SER A 169 17.42 10.53 -0.15
N THR A 170 18.62 10.36 0.41
CA THR A 170 19.32 11.42 1.15
C THR A 170 20.07 12.39 0.22
N ALA A 171 20.23 12.03 -1.06
CA ALA A 171 21.01 12.80 -2.04
C ALA A 171 20.14 13.52 -3.08
N ILE A 172 18.87 13.13 -3.22
CA ILE A 172 17.97 13.64 -4.27
C ILE A 172 16.55 13.72 -3.70
N ASP A 173 16.07 14.94 -3.41
CA ASP A 173 14.80 15.17 -2.72
C ASP A 173 13.57 14.58 -3.43
N SER A 174 13.63 14.47 -4.77
CA SER A 174 12.56 13.92 -5.61
C SER A 174 12.70 12.42 -5.88
N ARG A 175 13.56 11.72 -5.13
CA ARG A 175 13.78 10.27 -5.27
C ARG A 175 13.37 9.54 -4.00
N ALA A 176 12.57 8.50 -4.19
CA ALA A 176 12.18 7.57 -3.13
C ALA A 176 12.33 6.12 -3.61
N TYR A 177 12.21 5.19 -2.67
CA TYR A 177 12.31 3.76 -2.91
C TYR A 177 11.11 3.04 -2.31
N ALA A 178 10.58 2.08 -3.06
CA ALA A 178 9.50 1.22 -2.62
C ALA A 178 9.85 -0.24 -2.82
N VAL A 179 9.46 -1.11 -1.89
CA VAL A 179 9.61 -2.55 -2.05
C VAL A 179 8.54 -3.04 -3.01
N THR A 180 8.88 -3.99 -3.88
CA THR A 180 8.01 -4.40 -4.98
C THR A 180 6.84 -5.29 -4.52
N ALA A 181 5.76 -5.30 -5.30
CA ALA A 181 4.56 -6.09 -5.00
C ALA A 181 4.80 -7.61 -4.98
N ASP A 182 5.72 -8.12 -5.79
CA ASP A 182 6.12 -9.55 -5.81
C ASP A 182 6.85 -9.99 -4.54
N GLU A 183 7.52 -9.06 -3.84
CA GLU A 183 8.10 -9.30 -2.51
C GLU A 183 7.02 -9.23 -1.41
N LEU A 184 6.05 -8.32 -1.55
CA LEU A 184 4.98 -8.11 -0.56
C LEU A 184 3.89 -9.19 -0.58
N ARG A 185 3.49 -9.65 -1.77
CA ARG A 185 2.42 -10.65 -1.97
C ARG A 185 2.63 -11.94 -1.15
N PRO A 186 3.80 -12.61 -1.22
CA PRO A 186 4.03 -13.82 -0.42
C PRO A 186 4.10 -13.54 1.09
N PHE A 187 4.57 -12.35 1.50
CA PHE A 187 4.58 -11.94 2.91
C PHE A 187 3.15 -11.73 3.46
N VAL A 188 2.28 -11.06 2.70
CA VAL A 188 0.87 -10.90 3.07
C VAL A 188 0.17 -12.25 3.11
N GLY A 189 0.47 -13.15 2.16
CA GLY A 189 -0.10 -14.49 2.11
C GLY A 189 0.34 -15.44 3.24
N SER A 190 1.41 -15.13 3.97
CA SER A 190 1.88 -15.90 5.13
C SER A 190 1.33 -15.38 6.46
N ALA A 191 0.44 -14.39 6.44
CA ALA A 191 -0.17 -13.84 7.65
C ALA A 191 -0.80 -14.96 8.52
N GLY A 192 -0.51 -14.94 9.82
CA GLY A 192 -1.00 -15.96 10.76
C GLY A 192 -0.22 -17.28 10.77
N VAL A 193 0.80 -17.42 9.92
CA VAL A 193 1.75 -18.54 9.96
C VAL A 193 2.92 -18.16 10.87
N GLY A 194 2.95 -18.72 12.08
CA GLY A 194 4.02 -18.51 13.06
C GLY A 194 3.57 -17.81 14.34
N GLN A 195 4.50 -17.64 15.28
CA GLN A 195 4.24 -16.95 16.53
C GLN A 195 4.27 -15.43 16.30
N PRO A 196 3.35 -14.64 16.89
CA PRO A 196 3.38 -13.19 16.77
C PRO A 196 4.75 -12.64 17.19
N PRO A 197 5.26 -11.61 16.50
CA PRO A 197 6.54 -11.01 16.84
C PRO A 197 6.47 -10.39 18.24
N THR A 198 7.57 -10.46 18.97
CA THR A 198 7.72 -9.69 20.21
C THR A 198 7.96 -8.24 19.86
N THR A 199 6.98 -7.39 20.15
CA THR A 199 7.14 -5.92 20.12
C THR A 199 7.33 -5.43 21.54
N GLY A 200 8.23 -4.46 21.73
CA GLY A 200 8.49 -3.89 23.04
C GLY A 200 9.68 -2.95 23.01
N CYS A 201 10.03 -2.47 24.19
CA CYS A 201 11.30 -1.80 24.44
C CYS A 201 12.30 -2.87 24.91
#